data_AF-A0A7Y5I087-F1
#
_entry.id   AF-A0A7Y5I087-F1
#
_cell.length_a   1.000
_cell.length_b   1.000
_cell.length_c   1.000
_cell.angle_alpha   90.00
_cell.angle_beta   90.00
_cell.angle_gamma   90.00
#
_symmetry.space_group_name_H-M   'P 1'
#
loop_
_entity.id
_entity.type
_entity.pdbx_description
1 polymer ?
#
loop_
_entity_poly.entity_id
_entity_poly.type
_entity_poly.pdbx_seq_one_letter_code
_entity_poly.pdbx_strand_id
1 'polypeptide(L)'
;MAERNEAAQERAYLWRLHRILALYVAGLLGFLALMTWAEAQGLSRHWIGPIFLFLSVMVYAGIGVYGRTTDAEEYYVAGRRIPPMYNGMAAAADWMSAASFISLSGALYLQGFSGTPGHAGGLAYLLGWTGGFCLVAILVAPHLRAMGLYTVPDFFHVRFGGRWPRVIAALAAVVCSFTYVVAQIYGVGLIASRLTGVQFEIGIMLGLGGVLLCSFLGGMRAITWTQVAQYVVLLLAFLIPVSWLAYKQLGNPVAPLVYGKQIAKIADLEAQLLASPAEYQVIAAYLERARDYEARLQNV
;
A
#
# COMPACT_ATOMS: atom_id res chain seq x y z
N MET A 1 26.94 -19.37 29.75
CA MET A 1 26.10 -18.41 30.50
C MET A 1 25.75 -17.17 29.69
N ALA A 2 26.69 -16.59 28.92
CA ALA A 2 26.43 -15.42 28.06
C ALA A 2 25.35 -15.65 26.98
N GLU A 3 25.44 -16.74 26.19
CA GLU A 3 24.43 -17.08 25.16
C GLU A 3 23.01 -17.24 25.71
N ARG A 4 22.88 -17.81 26.92
CA ARG A 4 21.59 -17.99 27.59
C ARG A 4 20.99 -16.65 28.05
N ASN A 5 21.85 -15.66 28.30
CA ASN A 5 21.46 -14.31 28.69
C ASN A 5 21.07 -13.47 27.47
N GLU A 6 21.79 -13.61 26.34
CA GLU A 6 21.46 -12.98 25.06
C GLU A 6 20.11 -13.48 24.51
N ALA A 7 19.88 -14.80 24.49
CA ALA A 7 18.61 -15.37 24.06
C ALA A 7 17.43 -14.97 24.98
N ALA A 8 17.69 -14.69 26.26
CA ALA A 8 16.66 -14.17 27.17
C ALA A 8 16.36 -12.70 26.87
N GLN A 9 17.38 -11.88 26.60
CA GLN A 9 17.24 -10.48 26.21
C GLN A 9 16.51 -10.33 24.88
N GLU A 10 16.82 -11.16 23.88
CA GLU A 10 16.13 -11.18 22.58
C GLU A 10 14.65 -11.53 22.75
N ARG A 11 14.33 -12.59 23.51
CA ARG A 11 12.94 -12.98 23.80
C ARG A 11 12.18 -11.88 24.54
N ALA A 12 12.80 -11.24 25.53
CA ALA A 12 12.19 -10.13 26.25
C ALA A 12 11.93 -8.92 25.34
N TYR A 13 12.86 -8.63 24.43
CA TYR A 13 12.71 -7.59 23.41
C TYR A 13 11.53 -7.90 22.47
N LEU A 14 11.49 -9.11 21.90
CA LEU A 14 10.40 -9.55 21.03
C LEU A 14 9.04 -9.51 21.74
N TRP A 15 8.97 -10.01 22.99
CA TRP A 15 7.74 -10.00 23.76
C TRP A 15 7.24 -8.58 24.03
N ARG A 16 8.15 -7.64 24.33
CA ARG A 16 7.79 -6.22 24.46
C ARG A 16 7.20 -5.66 23.16
N LEU A 17 7.79 -5.99 22.02
CA LEU A 17 7.29 -5.56 20.71
C LEU A 17 5.90 -6.15 20.40
N HIS A 18 5.72 -7.46 20.62
CA HIS A 18 4.43 -8.12 20.42
C HIS A 18 3.35 -7.54 21.33
N ARG A 19 3.69 -7.21 22.58
CA ARG A 19 2.77 -6.55 23.50
C ARG A 19 2.38 -5.16 23.03
N ILE A 20 3.33 -4.35 22.55
CA ILE A 20 3.04 -3.02 21.99
C ILE A 20 2.13 -3.15 20.76
N LEU A 21 2.44 -4.08 19.85
CA LEU A 21 1.61 -4.33 18.68
C LEU A 21 0.20 -4.78 19.08
N ALA A 22 0.07 -5.71 20.04
CA ALA A 22 -1.22 -6.18 20.52
C ALA A 22 -2.04 -5.05 21.16
N LEU A 23 -1.41 -4.17 21.96
CA LEU A 23 -2.05 -2.98 22.51
C LEU A 23 -2.50 -2.02 21.42
N TYR A 24 -1.67 -1.81 20.39
CA TYR A 24 -2.05 -0.99 19.23
C TYR A 24 -3.25 -1.58 18.48
N VAL A 25 -3.24 -2.89 18.20
CA VAL A 25 -4.36 -3.59 17.56
C VAL A 25 -5.63 -3.48 18.41
N ALA A 26 -5.54 -3.72 19.71
CA ALA A 26 -6.67 -3.58 20.63
C ALA A 26 -7.20 -2.14 20.68
N GLY A 27 -6.32 -1.15 20.72
CA GLY A 27 -6.67 0.27 20.65
C GLY A 27 -7.36 0.64 19.34
N LEU A 28 -6.87 0.13 18.20
CA LEU A 28 -7.48 0.33 16.90
C LEU A 28 -8.87 -0.31 16.80
N LEU A 29 -9.04 -1.55 17.28
CA LEU A 29 -10.33 -2.22 17.32
C LEU A 29 -11.31 -1.50 18.26
N GLY A 30 -10.84 -1.03 19.42
CA GLY A 30 -11.62 -0.22 20.34
C GLY A 30 -12.04 1.12 19.71
N PHE A 31 -11.14 1.77 18.98
CA PHE A 31 -11.45 2.99 18.23
C PHE A 31 -12.50 2.74 17.13
N LEU A 32 -12.36 1.65 16.36
CA LEU A 32 -13.36 1.27 15.36
C LEU A 32 -14.72 1.02 16.01
N ALA A 33 -14.78 0.27 17.11
CA ALA A 33 -16.03 0.02 17.85
C ALA A 33 -16.66 1.31 18.38
N LEU A 34 -15.83 2.23 18.91
CA LEU A 34 -16.28 3.54 19.37
C LEU A 34 -16.86 4.36 18.23
N MET A 35 -16.20 4.38 17.06
CA MET A 35 -16.69 5.10 15.89
C MET A 35 -17.98 4.50 15.34
N THR A 36 -18.11 3.17 15.31
CA THR A 36 -19.36 2.50 14.93
C THR A 36 -20.50 2.82 15.90
N TRP A 37 -20.21 2.82 17.20
CA TRP A 37 -21.18 3.22 18.21
C TRP A 37 -21.58 4.69 18.03
N ALA A 38 -20.61 5.59 17.80
CA ALA A 38 -20.88 7.00 17.57
C ALA A 38 -21.73 7.23 16.30
N GLU A 39 -21.46 6.52 15.20
CA GLU A 39 -22.30 6.56 13.99
C GLU A 39 -23.74 6.12 14.33
N ALA A 40 -23.90 5.06 15.12
CA ALA A 40 -25.22 4.59 15.56
C ALA A 40 -25.96 5.60 16.47
N GLN A 41 -25.25 6.44 17.20
CA GLN A 41 -25.82 7.55 18.00
C GLN A 41 -26.09 8.82 17.16
N GLY A 42 -25.89 8.77 15.84
CA GLY A 42 -26.18 9.88 14.92
C GLY A 42 -24.98 10.77 14.60
N LEU A 43 -23.75 10.35 14.91
CA LEU A 43 -22.56 11.04 14.42
C LEU A 43 -22.57 10.99 12.88
N SER A 44 -22.56 12.16 12.27
CA SER A 44 -22.59 12.26 10.82
C SER A 44 -21.31 11.73 10.17
N ARG A 45 -21.48 11.13 8.99
CA ARG A 45 -20.36 10.61 8.20
C ARG A 45 -19.32 11.66 7.81
N HIS A 46 -19.70 12.93 7.77
CA HIS A 46 -18.79 14.03 7.47
C HIS A 46 -17.73 14.26 8.57
N TRP A 47 -17.98 13.85 9.82
CA TRP A 47 -16.99 13.94 10.89
C TRP A 47 -16.12 12.68 11.00
N ILE A 48 -16.67 11.50 10.66
CA ILE A 48 -15.98 10.21 10.80
C ILE A 48 -14.67 10.18 9.98
N GLY A 49 -14.72 10.59 8.72
CA GLY A 49 -13.56 10.62 7.83
C GLY A 49 -12.41 11.50 8.35
N PRO A 50 -12.66 12.79 8.65
CA PRO A 50 -11.66 13.68 9.25
C PRO A 50 -11.10 13.19 10.58
N ILE A 51 -11.92 12.63 11.48
CA ILE A 51 -11.45 12.08 12.76
C ILE A 51 -10.49 10.90 12.53
N PHE A 52 -10.84 9.99 11.63
CA PHE A 52 -10.00 8.84 11.29
C PHE A 52 -8.66 9.29 10.69
N LEU A 53 -8.70 10.25 9.76
CA LEU A 53 -7.51 10.84 9.15
C LEU A 53 -6.63 11.53 10.19
N PHE A 54 -7.21 12.39 11.03
CA PHE A 54 -6.46 13.12 12.04
C PHE A 54 -5.80 12.18 13.05
N LEU A 55 -6.54 11.22 13.60
CA LEU A 55 -6.01 10.30 14.61
C LEU A 55 -4.89 9.43 14.04
N SER A 56 -5.05 8.91 12.82
CA SER A 56 -4.00 8.10 12.18
C SER A 56 -2.72 8.92 11.93
N VAL A 57 -2.83 10.15 11.42
CA VAL A 57 -1.68 11.05 11.26
C VAL A 57 -1.01 11.34 12.60
N MET A 58 -1.76 11.60 13.66
CA MET A 58 -1.20 11.86 15.00
C MET A 58 -0.48 10.65 15.57
N VAL A 59 -1.02 9.44 15.40
CA VAL A 59 -0.35 8.20 15.81
C VAL A 59 0.97 8.03 15.06
N TYR A 60 0.97 8.21 13.73
CA TYR A 60 2.18 8.06 12.91
C TYR A 60 3.22 9.14 13.23
N ALA A 61 2.80 10.37 13.48
CA ALA A 61 3.67 11.45 13.95
C ALA A 61 4.27 11.13 15.33
N GLY A 62 3.47 10.58 16.25
CA GLY A 62 3.94 10.13 17.56
C GLY A 62 5.02 9.04 17.45
N ILE A 63 4.83 8.07 16.56
CA ILE A 63 5.84 7.04 16.26
C ILE A 63 7.11 7.69 15.68
N GLY A 64 6.94 8.65 14.76
CA GLY A 64 8.02 9.46 14.18
C GLY A 64 8.90 10.13 15.24
N VAL A 65 8.27 10.88 16.15
CA VAL A 65 8.94 11.61 17.22
C VAL A 65 9.62 10.67 18.22
N TYR A 66 8.97 9.56 18.57
CA TYR A 66 9.53 8.57 19.50
C TYR A 66 10.71 7.79 18.88
N GLY A 67 10.71 7.61 17.56
CA GLY A 67 11.76 6.94 16.80
C GLY A 67 12.95 7.81 16.43
N ARG A 68 12.98 9.11 16.82
CA ARG A 68 14.00 10.07 16.41
C ARG A 68 15.42 9.61 16.73
N THR A 69 16.32 9.75 15.76
CA THR A 69 17.73 9.40 15.90
C THR A 69 18.60 10.32 15.06
N THR A 70 19.81 10.61 15.53
CA THR A 70 20.84 11.38 14.82
C THR A 70 22.02 10.51 14.38
N ASP A 71 22.04 9.24 14.76
CA ASP A 71 23.08 8.29 14.36
C ASP A 71 22.80 7.74 12.95
N ALA A 72 23.82 7.70 12.09
CA ALA A 72 23.65 7.32 10.68
C ALA A 72 23.26 5.84 10.49
N GLU A 73 23.78 4.93 11.32
CA GLU A 73 23.43 3.50 11.22
C GLU A 73 21.99 3.25 11.70
N GLU A 74 21.58 3.93 12.78
CA GLU A 74 20.18 3.91 13.23
C GLU A 74 19.25 4.62 12.23
N TYR A 75 19.71 5.70 11.59
CA TYR A 75 18.91 6.47 10.64
C TYR A 75 18.72 5.72 9.31
N TYR A 76 19.76 5.09 8.75
CA TYR A 76 19.67 4.43 7.44
C TYR A 76 19.30 2.95 7.50
N VAL A 77 19.62 2.22 8.58
CA VAL A 77 19.36 0.78 8.65
C VAL A 77 18.71 0.33 9.96
N ALA A 78 18.29 1.27 10.81
CA ALA A 78 17.72 0.99 12.13
C ALA A 78 18.60 0.07 12.99
N GLY A 79 19.93 0.23 12.87
CA GLY A 79 20.91 -0.63 13.53
C GLY A 79 20.83 -2.11 13.16
N ARG A 80 20.06 -2.47 12.10
CA ARG A 80 19.72 -3.85 11.71
C ARG A 80 19.04 -4.67 12.82
N ARG A 81 18.37 -3.99 13.77
CA ARG A 81 17.74 -4.59 14.97
C ARG A 81 16.27 -4.92 14.80
N ILE A 82 15.69 -4.63 13.64
CA ILE A 82 14.27 -4.87 13.39
C ILE A 82 14.06 -6.36 13.10
N PRO A 83 13.18 -7.06 13.84
CA PRO A 83 12.96 -8.47 13.61
C PRO A 83 12.32 -8.74 12.24
N PRO A 84 12.57 -9.92 11.62
CA PRO A 84 12.12 -10.23 10.26
C PRO A 84 10.62 -10.07 10.02
N MET A 85 9.79 -10.47 10.99
CA MET A 85 8.33 -10.34 10.90
C MET A 85 7.89 -8.88 10.70
N TYR A 86 8.44 -7.96 11.50
CA TYR A 86 8.09 -6.53 11.44
C TYR A 86 8.63 -5.86 10.18
N ASN A 87 9.81 -6.26 9.71
CA ASN A 87 10.31 -5.83 8.41
C ASN A 87 9.40 -6.33 7.26
N GLY A 88 8.91 -7.56 7.34
CA GLY A 88 7.96 -8.11 6.37
C GLY A 88 6.63 -7.35 6.38
N MET A 89 6.08 -7.05 7.57
CA MET A 89 4.88 -6.22 7.71
C MET A 89 5.08 -4.82 7.12
N ALA A 90 6.22 -4.19 7.40
CA ALA A 90 6.53 -2.87 6.86
C ALA A 90 6.69 -2.88 5.33
N ALA A 91 7.37 -3.89 4.78
CA ALA A 91 7.49 -4.06 3.34
C ALA A 91 6.13 -4.32 2.67
N ALA A 92 5.26 -5.09 3.33
CA ALA A 92 3.90 -5.34 2.84
C ALA A 92 3.02 -4.07 2.89
N ALA A 93 3.17 -3.21 3.90
CA ALA A 93 2.50 -1.92 3.93
C ALA A 93 3.00 -0.99 2.82
N ASP A 94 4.32 -0.91 2.60
CA ASP A 94 4.91 -0.11 1.53
C ASP A 94 4.47 -0.60 0.13
N TRP A 95 4.35 -1.92 -0.03
CA TRP A 95 3.78 -2.54 -1.23
C TRP A 95 2.30 -2.18 -1.45
N MET A 96 1.56 -1.84 -0.38
CA MET A 96 0.14 -1.44 -0.43
C MET A 96 0.01 0.09 -0.45
N SER A 97 -0.12 0.61 -1.66
CA SER A 97 0.05 2.03 -1.97
C SER A 97 -1.12 2.57 -2.80
N ALA A 98 -1.16 3.87 -3.12
CA ALA A 98 -2.24 4.41 -3.96
C ALA A 98 -2.29 3.75 -5.34
N ALA A 99 -1.13 3.33 -5.87
CA ALA A 99 -1.06 2.51 -7.07
C ALA A 99 -1.79 1.16 -6.89
N SER A 100 -1.58 0.49 -5.75
CA SER A 100 -2.20 -0.80 -5.45
C SER A 100 -3.69 -0.70 -5.23
N PHE A 101 -4.15 0.37 -4.57
CA PHE A 101 -5.56 0.50 -4.21
C PHE A 101 -6.38 1.14 -5.34
N ILE A 102 -5.98 2.33 -5.78
CA ILE A 102 -6.72 3.13 -6.76
C ILE A 102 -6.47 2.59 -8.17
N SER A 103 -5.20 2.46 -8.57
CA SER A 103 -4.88 2.12 -9.96
C SER A 103 -5.25 0.68 -10.31
N LEU A 104 -5.05 -0.30 -9.41
CA LEU A 104 -5.46 -1.68 -9.68
C LEU A 104 -6.98 -1.81 -9.79
N SER A 105 -7.72 -1.12 -8.92
CA SER A 105 -9.20 -1.13 -8.96
C SER A 105 -9.71 -0.47 -10.24
N GLY A 106 -9.10 0.64 -10.68
CA GLY A 106 -9.37 1.27 -11.97
C GLY A 106 -9.01 0.37 -13.15
N ALA A 107 -7.86 -0.31 -13.09
CA ALA A 107 -7.44 -1.26 -14.12
C ALA A 107 -8.41 -2.44 -14.25
N LEU A 108 -8.84 -3.02 -13.12
CA LEU A 108 -9.85 -4.08 -13.10
C LEU A 108 -11.20 -3.61 -13.64
N TYR A 109 -11.62 -2.38 -13.32
CA TYR A 109 -12.85 -1.79 -13.85
C TYR A 109 -12.82 -1.63 -15.37
N LEU A 110 -11.66 -1.22 -15.94
CA LEU A 110 -11.52 -0.95 -17.37
C LEU A 110 -11.19 -2.18 -18.21
N GLN A 111 -10.37 -3.09 -17.69
CA GLN A 111 -9.81 -4.22 -18.44
C GLN A 111 -10.47 -5.56 -18.07
N GLY A 112 -11.34 -5.56 -17.07
CA GLY A 112 -11.92 -6.77 -16.51
C GLY A 112 -10.87 -7.64 -15.79
N PHE A 113 -11.34 -8.76 -15.27
CA PHE A 113 -10.55 -9.73 -14.55
C PHE A 113 -9.80 -10.66 -15.49
N SER A 114 -10.50 -11.16 -16.51
CA SER A 114 -10.00 -12.07 -17.55
C SER A 114 -9.20 -11.39 -18.67
N GLY A 115 -9.46 -10.10 -18.91
CA GLY A 115 -8.79 -9.30 -19.93
C GLY A 115 -9.61 -9.15 -21.21
N THR A 116 -9.10 -8.31 -22.11
CA THR A 116 -9.69 -8.10 -23.44
C THR A 116 -8.74 -8.66 -24.50
N PRO A 117 -9.20 -8.93 -25.74
CA PRO A 117 -8.34 -9.48 -26.79
C PRO A 117 -7.04 -8.70 -27.06
N GLY A 118 -6.96 -7.41 -26.66
CA GLY A 118 -5.77 -6.56 -26.81
C GLY A 118 -5.03 -6.23 -25.50
N HIS A 119 -5.56 -6.57 -24.33
CA HIS A 119 -4.94 -6.23 -23.04
C HIS A 119 -5.05 -7.38 -22.04
N ALA A 120 -3.94 -7.68 -21.37
CA ALA A 120 -3.94 -8.64 -20.29
C ALA A 120 -4.93 -8.21 -19.19
N GLY A 121 -5.72 -9.14 -18.66
CA GLY A 121 -6.69 -8.82 -17.61
C GLY A 121 -6.04 -8.37 -16.31
N GLY A 122 -6.82 -7.74 -15.43
CA GLY A 122 -6.32 -7.26 -14.14
C GLY A 122 -5.66 -8.35 -13.29
N LEU A 123 -6.01 -9.63 -13.48
CA LEU A 123 -5.29 -10.75 -12.88
C LEU A 123 -3.83 -10.85 -13.30
N ALA A 124 -3.53 -10.63 -14.58
CA ALA A 124 -2.16 -10.74 -15.08
C ALA A 124 -1.28 -9.64 -14.47
N TYR A 125 -1.81 -8.43 -14.30
CA TYR A 125 -1.13 -7.36 -13.58
C TYR A 125 -0.88 -7.75 -12.12
N LEU A 126 -1.90 -8.29 -11.43
CA LEU A 126 -1.76 -8.71 -10.03
C LEU A 126 -0.72 -9.82 -9.87
N LEU A 127 -0.76 -10.85 -10.72
CA LEU A 127 0.18 -11.97 -10.70
C LEU A 127 1.59 -11.56 -11.07
N GLY A 128 1.76 -10.78 -12.15
CA GLY A 128 3.07 -10.32 -12.59
C GLY A 128 3.73 -9.40 -11.56
N TRP A 129 2.95 -8.48 -10.99
CA TRP A 129 3.45 -7.56 -9.98
C TRP A 129 3.77 -8.24 -8.65
N THR A 130 2.82 -9.00 -8.09
CA THR A 130 3.01 -9.72 -6.81
C THR A 130 4.07 -10.80 -6.94
N GLY A 131 4.02 -11.57 -8.04
CA GLY A 131 5.00 -12.60 -8.35
C GLY A 131 6.40 -12.01 -8.53
N GLY A 132 6.52 -10.89 -9.24
CA GLY A 132 7.79 -10.17 -9.38
C GLY A 132 8.36 -9.72 -8.04
N PHE A 133 7.51 -9.18 -7.14
CA PHE A 133 7.94 -8.81 -5.79
C PHE A 133 8.44 -10.03 -4.99
N CYS A 134 7.73 -11.15 -5.03
CA CYS A 134 8.17 -12.39 -4.39
C CYS A 134 9.50 -12.90 -4.96
N LEU A 135 9.69 -12.86 -6.28
CA LEU A 135 10.94 -13.26 -6.92
C LEU A 135 12.11 -12.37 -6.48
N VAL A 136 11.92 -11.05 -6.44
CA VAL A 136 12.95 -10.12 -5.94
C VAL A 136 13.27 -10.41 -4.46
N ALA A 137 12.24 -10.64 -3.63
CA ALA A 137 12.41 -10.91 -2.21
C ALA A 137 13.17 -12.22 -1.94
N ILE A 138 12.96 -13.26 -2.75
CA ILE A 138 13.59 -14.57 -2.56
C ILE A 138 14.95 -14.66 -3.26
N LEU A 139 15.07 -14.14 -4.48
CA LEU A 139 16.26 -14.34 -5.32
C LEU A 139 17.27 -13.20 -5.22
N VAL A 140 16.83 -11.95 -5.02
CA VAL A 140 17.73 -10.78 -5.08
C VAL A 140 18.06 -10.28 -3.68
N ALA A 141 17.06 -10.10 -2.82
CA ALA A 141 17.24 -9.51 -1.51
C ALA A 141 18.25 -10.23 -0.59
N PRO A 142 18.33 -11.59 -0.55
CA PRO A 142 19.31 -12.27 0.30
C PRO A 142 20.75 -11.98 -0.11
N HIS A 143 21.03 -11.92 -1.41
CA HIS A 143 22.35 -11.63 -1.95
C HIS A 143 22.77 -10.18 -1.63
N LEU A 144 21.87 -9.22 -1.84
CA LEU A 144 22.11 -7.82 -1.49
C LEU A 144 22.38 -7.65 0.01
N ARG A 145 21.59 -8.33 0.85
CA ARG A 145 21.75 -8.32 2.31
C ARG A 145 23.10 -8.91 2.74
N ALA A 146 23.56 -9.99 2.11
CA ALA A 146 24.84 -10.61 2.42
C ALA A 146 26.05 -9.69 2.14
N MET A 147 25.92 -8.74 1.20
CA MET A 147 26.99 -7.78 0.90
C MET A 147 27.06 -6.60 1.88
N GLY A 148 26.08 -6.42 2.78
CA GLY A 148 26.10 -5.37 3.81
C GLY A 148 26.04 -3.93 3.28
N LEU A 149 25.68 -3.74 2.01
CA LEU A 149 25.63 -2.45 1.34
C LEU A 149 24.44 -1.62 1.81
N TYR A 150 24.57 -0.29 1.76
CA TYR A 150 23.50 0.64 2.12
C TYR A 150 22.54 0.91 0.97
N THR A 151 23.01 0.87 -0.29
CA THR A 151 22.19 1.23 -1.45
C THR A 151 22.38 0.26 -2.62
N VAL A 152 21.36 0.12 -3.47
CA VAL A 152 21.43 -0.68 -4.70
C VAL A 152 22.50 -0.14 -5.68
N PRO A 153 22.70 1.18 -5.86
CA PRO A 153 23.81 1.69 -6.67
C PRO A 153 25.20 1.22 -6.22
N ASP A 154 25.41 1.02 -4.92
CA ASP A 154 26.69 0.51 -4.41
C ASP A 154 26.95 -0.93 -4.87
N PHE A 155 25.90 -1.72 -5.07
CA PHE A 155 26.05 -3.06 -5.64
C PHE A 155 26.64 -2.98 -7.06
N PHE A 156 26.18 -2.05 -7.89
CA PHE A 156 26.72 -1.86 -9.24
C PHE A 156 28.19 -1.44 -9.22
N HIS A 157 28.60 -0.63 -8.24
CA HIS A 157 30.01 -0.28 -8.03
C HIS A 157 30.86 -1.52 -7.69
N VAL A 158 30.41 -2.33 -6.73
CA VAL A 158 31.13 -3.56 -6.31
C VAL A 158 31.17 -4.59 -7.43
N ARG A 159 30.08 -4.74 -8.19
CA ARG A 159 29.93 -5.79 -9.21
C ARG A 159 30.68 -5.48 -10.51
N PHE A 160 30.67 -4.24 -10.96
CA PHE A 160 31.18 -3.85 -12.29
C PHE A 160 32.43 -2.96 -12.21
N GLY A 161 32.72 -2.38 -11.05
CA GLY A 161 33.82 -1.43 -10.87
C GLY A 161 33.57 -0.07 -11.53
N GLY A 162 34.32 0.93 -11.08
CA GLY A 162 34.28 2.29 -11.65
C GLY A 162 33.10 3.14 -11.19
N ARG A 163 33.22 4.47 -11.40
CA ARG A 163 32.22 5.44 -10.92
C ARG A 163 30.90 5.41 -11.71
N TRP A 164 30.97 5.09 -13.01
CA TRP A 164 29.84 5.27 -13.93
C TRP A 164 28.68 4.30 -13.67
N PRO A 165 28.89 2.99 -13.42
CA PRO A 165 27.79 2.09 -13.07
C PRO A 165 27.02 2.54 -11.82
N ARG A 166 27.72 3.05 -10.81
CA ARG A 166 27.10 3.62 -9.59
C ARG A 166 26.25 4.83 -9.90
N VAL A 167 26.77 5.77 -10.69
CA VAL A 167 26.07 7.01 -11.06
C VAL A 167 24.83 6.70 -11.91
N ILE A 168 24.94 5.82 -12.90
CA ILE A 168 23.81 5.42 -13.74
C ILE A 168 22.73 4.73 -12.89
N ALA A 169 23.11 3.80 -12.01
CA ALA A 169 22.17 3.14 -11.12
C ALA A 169 21.49 4.12 -10.15
N ALA A 170 22.24 5.10 -9.62
CA ALA A 170 21.69 6.14 -8.75
C ALA A 170 20.69 7.04 -9.51
N LEU A 171 21.02 7.48 -10.71
CA LEU A 171 20.12 8.26 -11.57
C LEU A 171 18.86 7.48 -11.91
N ALA A 172 19.00 6.21 -12.30
CA ALA A 172 17.86 5.34 -12.57
C ALA A 172 16.95 5.19 -11.34
N ALA A 173 17.53 4.96 -10.15
CA ALA A 173 16.77 4.88 -8.91
C ALA A 173 16.02 6.18 -8.61
N VAL A 174 16.65 7.34 -8.82
CA VAL A 174 16.02 8.66 -8.62
C VAL A 174 14.87 8.87 -9.61
N VAL A 175 15.07 8.59 -10.90
CA VAL A 175 14.02 8.77 -11.93
C VAL A 175 12.81 7.87 -11.67
N CYS A 176 13.04 6.59 -11.35
CA CYS A 176 11.96 5.67 -10.99
C CYS A 176 11.22 6.12 -9.72
N SER A 177 11.97 6.50 -8.67
CA SER A 177 11.38 6.96 -7.41
C SER A 177 10.60 8.26 -7.57
N PHE A 178 11.09 9.20 -8.36
CA PHE A 178 10.42 10.47 -8.60
C PHE A 178 9.08 10.27 -9.32
N THR A 179 9.08 9.48 -10.41
CA THR A 179 7.85 9.12 -11.12
C THR A 179 6.83 8.48 -10.20
N TYR A 180 7.30 7.58 -9.32
CA TYR A 180 6.43 6.92 -8.35
C TYR A 180 5.86 7.90 -7.32
N VAL A 181 6.69 8.76 -6.73
CA VAL A 181 6.27 9.76 -5.75
C VAL A 181 5.23 10.72 -6.31
N VAL A 182 5.36 11.15 -7.58
CA VAL A 182 4.37 12.01 -8.23
C VAL A 182 2.99 11.36 -8.26
N ALA A 183 2.90 10.08 -8.65
CA ALA A 183 1.64 9.34 -8.65
C ALA A 183 1.04 9.22 -7.23
N GLN A 184 1.89 9.01 -6.22
CA GLN A 184 1.45 8.92 -4.82
C GLN A 184 0.93 10.25 -4.29
N ILE A 185 1.58 11.36 -4.60
CA ILE A 185 1.13 12.71 -4.21
C ILE A 185 -0.25 13.01 -4.79
N TYR A 186 -0.46 12.66 -6.06
CA TYR A 186 -1.77 12.80 -6.69
C TYR A 186 -2.83 11.94 -5.98
N GLY A 187 -2.50 10.68 -5.67
CA GLY A 187 -3.38 9.79 -4.91
C GLY A 187 -3.77 10.33 -3.54
N VAL A 188 -2.80 10.91 -2.80
CA VAL A 188 -3.04 11.56 -1.50
C VAL A 188 -3.99 12.75 -1.64
N GLY A 189 -3.74 13.64 -2.60
CA GLY A 189 -4.63 14.79 -2.86
C GLY A 189 -6.05 14.37 -3.25
N LEU A 190 -6.18 13.34 -4.08
CA LEU A 190 -7.45 12.80 -4.51
C LEU A 190 -8.24 12.22 -3.33
N ILE A 191 -7.61 11.41 -2.48
CA ILE A 191 -8.28 10.82 -1.31
C ILE A 191 -8.66 11.93 -0.31
N ALA A 192 -7.74 12.84 0.00
CA ALA A 192 -7.98 13.92 0.96
C ALA A 192 -9.15 14.80 0.55
N SER A 193 -9.17 15.26 -0.71
CA SER A 193 -10.26 16.09 -1.25
C SER A 193 -11.60 15.37 -1.25
N ARG A 194 -11.63 14.07 -1.56
CA ARG A 194 -12.88 13.29 -1.59
C ARG A 194 -13.44 12.97 -0.21
N LEU A 195 -12.59 12.74 0.79
CA LEU A 195 -13.03 12.35 2.13
C LEU A 195 -13.32 13.54 3.05
N THR A 196 -12.59 14.64 2.89
CA THR A 196 -12.70 15.80 3.79
C THR A 196 -13.34 17.03 3.13
N GLY A 197 -13.49 17.02 1.80
CA GLY A 197 -14.02 18.16 1.04
C GLY A 197 -13.04 19.34 0.90
N VAL A 198 -11.80 19.21 1.40
CA VAL A 198 -10.76 20.24 1.21
C VAL A 198 -10.33 20.32 -0.25
N GLN A 199 -9.81 21.49 -0.64
CA GLN A 199 -9.23 21.67 -1.97
C GLN A 199 -8.06 20.68 -2.19
N PHE A 200 -7.91 20.21 -3.43
CA PHE A 200 -6.93 19.18 -3.80
C PHE A 200 -5.50 19.57 -3.39
N GLU A 201 -5.12 20.82 -3.62
CA GLU A 201 -3.81 21.38 -3.30
C GLU A 201 -3.55 21.40 -1.79
N ILE A 202 -4.56 21.77 -1.00
CA ILE A 202 -4.49 21.77 0.47
C ILE A 202 -4.35 20.32 0.97
N GLY A 203 -5.11 19.39 0.39
CA GLY A 203 -5.00 17.96 0.69
C GLY A 203 -3.59 17.41 0.44
N ILE A 204 -2.97 17.81 -0.68
CA ILE A 204 -1.57 17.48 -0.98
C ILE A 204 -0.63 18.04 0.10
N MET A 205 -0.74 19.33 0.43
CA MET A 205 0.16 19.97 1.38
C MET A 205 0.07 19.33 2.77
N LEU A 206 -1.14 19.02 3.23
CA LEU A 206 -1.34 18.36 4.53
C LEU A 206 -0.78 16.94 4.53
N GLY A 207 -1.03 16.17 3.47
CA GLY A 207 -0.54 14.79 3.35
C GLY A 207 0.99 14.73 3.24
N LEU A 208 1.58 15.55 2.38
CA LEU A 208 3.04 15.67 2.25
C LEU A 208 3.67 16.17 3.56
N GLY A 209 3.12 17.22 4.17
CA GLY A 209 3.61 17.75 5.43
C GLY A 209 3.64 16.69 6.54
N GLY A 210 2.58 15.88 6.65
CA GLY A 210 2.51 14.76 7.57
C GLY A 210 3.59 13.69 7.30
N VAL A 211 3.72 13.24 6.05
CA VAL A 211 4.70 12.22 5.67
C VAL A 211 6.14 12.71 5.90
N LEU A 212 6.43 13.96 5.53
CA LEU A 212 7.75 14.57 5.68
C LEU A 212 8.11 14.72 7.16
N LEU A 213 7.18 15.22 7.99
CA LEU A 213 7.39 15.36 9.42
C LEU A 213 7.76 14.02 10.07
N CYS A 214 7.03 12.94 9.73
CA CYS A 214 7.27 11.62 10.29
C CYS A 214 8.58 10.99 9.79
N SER A 215 8.91 11.18 8.51
CA SER A 215 10.05 10.49 7.87
C SER A 215 11.39 11.19 8.12
N PHE A 216 11.43 12.52 8.11
CA PHE A 216 12.68 13.28 8.30
C PHE A 216 13.21 13.21 9.73
N LEU A 217 12.33 13.21 10.73
CA LEU A 217 12.74 13.22 12.14
C LEU A 217 13.15 11.83 12.64
N GLY A 218 12.58 10.77 12.06
CA GLY A 218 12.59 9.43 12.66
C GLY A 218 13.53 8.40 12.03
N GLY A 219 14.03 8.65 10.81
CA GLY A 219 14.86 7.68 10.08
C GLY A 219 14.16 6.34 9.81
N MET A 220 14.93 5.33 9.37
CA MET A 220 14.40 4.02 8.97
C MET A 220 13.64 3.33 10.11
N ARG A 221 14.11 3.46 11.35
CA ARG A 221 13.42 2.86 12.50
C ARG A 221 11.99 3.38 12.64
N ALA A 222 11.81 4.70 12.62
CA ALA A 222 10.47 5.27 12.73
C ALA A 222 9.60 4.92 11.52
N ILE A 223 10.16 4.97 10.31
CA ILE A 223 9.46 4.59 9.09
C ILE A 223 8.96 3.15 9.21
N THR A 224 9.80 2.21 9.62
CA THR A 224 9.41 0.80 9.77
C THR A 224 8.29 0.62 10.79
N TRP A 225 8.35 1.28 11.96
CA TRP A 225 7.29 1.17 12.95
C TRP A 225 5.97 1.80 12.50
N THR A 226 6.02 2.92 11.78
CA THR A 226 4.84 3.53 11.15
C THR A 226 4.25 2.59 10.09
N GLN A 227 5.09 1.95 9.28
CA GLN A 227 4.67 0.99 8.26
C GLN A 227 4.06 -0.28 8.88
N VAL A 228 4.59 -0.77 10.02
CA VAL A 228 3.96 -1.85 10.79
C VAL A 228 2.56 -1.45 11.28
N ALA A 229 2.39 -0.23 11.77
CA ALA A 229 1.10 0.28 12.21
C ALA A 229 0.11 0.41 11.03
N GLN A 230 0.58 0.90 9.88
CA GLN A 230 -0.18 0.99 8.64
C GLN A 230 -0.58 -0.38 8.10
N TYR A 231 0.32 -1.37 8.16
CA TYR A 231 0.04 -2.75 7.77
C TYR A 231 -1.20 -3.30 8.48
N VAL A 232 -1.31 -3.11 9.80
CA VAL A 232 -2.46 -3.58 10.59
C VAL A 232 -3.74 -2.88 10.12
N VAL A 233 -3.70 -1.57 9.93
CA VAL A 233 -4.86 -0.79 9.48
C VAL A 233 -5.32 -1.27 8.11
N LEU A 234 -4.40 -1.42 7.15
CA LEU A 234 -4.68 -1.92 5.81
C LEU A 234 -5.24 -3.34 5.85
N LEU A 235 -4.60 -4.24 6.60
CA LEU A 235 -5.05 -5.62 6.73
C LEU A 235 -6.50 -5.70 7.20
N LEU A 236 -6.87 -4.93 8.23
CA LEU A 236 -8.25 -4.87 8.72
C LEU A 236 -9.19 -4.22 7.69
N ALA A 237 -8.77 -3.12 7.07
CA ALA A 237 -9.57 -2.38 6.09
C ALA A 237 -9.92 -3.22 4.86
N PHE A 238 -9.02 -4.10 4.40
CA PHE A 238 -9.30 -5.04 3.31
C PHE A 238 -10.01 -6.31 3.77
N LEU A 239 -9.54 -6.92 4.86
CA LEU A 239 -10.02 -8.24 5.24
C LEU A 239 -11.45 -8.19 5.77
N ILE A 240 -11.83 -7.17 6.56
CA ILE A 240 -13.17 -7.08 7.16
C ILE A 240 -14.27 -7.05 6.08
N PRO A 241 -14.26 -6.12 5.09
CA PRO A 241 -15.32 -6.06 4.09
C PRO A 241 -15.33 -7.29 3.17
N VAL A 242 -14.15 -7.78 2.76
CA VAL A 242 -14.06 -8.93 1.85
C VAL A 242 -14.50 -10.21 2.56
N SER A 243 -14.13 -10.41 3.83
CA SER A 243 -14.62 -11.53 4.65
C SER A 243 -16.13 -11.48 4.86
N TRP A 244 -16.69 -10.30 5.10
CA TRP A 244 -18.14 -10.12 5.21
C TRP A 244 -18.87 -10.48 3.92
N LEU A 245 -18.32 -10.04 2.77
CA LEU A 245 -18.86 -10.36 1.45
C LEU A 245 -18.78 -11.86 1.16
N ALA A 246 -17.63 -12.49 1.46
CA ALA A 246 -17.43 -13.92 1.32
C ALA A 246 -18.43 -14.73 2.17
N TYR A 247 -18.71 -14.28 3.40
CA TYR A 247 -19.73 -14.90 4.23
C TYR A 247 -21.12 -14.81 3.60
N LYS A 248 -21.52 -13.63 3.11
CA LYS A 248 -22.85 -13.45 2.49
C LYS A 248 -23.04 -14.25 1.20
N GLN A 249 -21.98 -14.45 0.42
CA GLN A 249 -22.10 -15.09 -0.90
C GLN A 249 -21.78 -16.58 -0.89
N LEU A 250 -20.87 -17.02 -0.01
CA LEU A 250 -20.30 -18.38 0.00
C LEU A 250 -20.50 -19.08 1.35
N GLY A 251 -21.07 -18.42 2.35
CA GLY A 251 -21.27 -18.96 3.70
C GLY A 251 -19.99 -19.09 4.52
N ASN A 252 -18.83 -18.66 4.01
CA ASN A 252 -17.53 -18.77 4.68
C ASN A 252 -16.86 -17.38 4.79
N PRO A 253 -16.57 -16.88 6.01
CA PRO A 253 -15.95 -15.58 6.20
C PRO A 253 -14.45 -15.56 5.87
N VAL A 254 -13.80 -16.70 5.65
CA VAL A 254 -12.38 -16.77 5.33
C VAL A 254 -12.17 -16.55 3.84
N ALA A 255 -12.25 -15.30 3.42
CA ALA A 255 -12.10 -14.89 2.02
C ALA A 255 -10.87 -15.49 1.30
N PRO A 256 -9.66 -15.52 1.90
CA PRO A 256 -8.49 -16.12 1.25
C PRO A 256 -8.62 -17.62 0.93
N LEU A 257 -9.54 -18.35 1.56
CA LEU A 257 -9.77 -19.76 1.27
C LEU A 257 -10.82 -19.99 0.19
N VAL A 258 -11.76 -19.07 0.04
CA VAL A 258 -12.94 -19.27 -0.83
C VAL A 258 -12.95 -18.41 -2.08
N TYR A 259 -12.02 -17.46 -2.22
CA TYR A 259 -11.95 -16.54 -3.35
C TYR A 259 -11.88 -17.24 -4.72
N GLY A 260 -11.28 -18.44 -4.80
CA GLY A 260 -11.18 -19.20 -6.06
C GLY A 260 -12.55 -19.56 -6.66
N LYS A 261 -13.54 -19.89 -5.83
CA LYS A 261 -14.92 -20.15 -6.29
C LYS A 261 -15.57 -18.88 -6.84
N GLN A 262 -15.27 -17.74 -6.22
CA GLN A 262 -15.80 -16.45 -6.62
C GLN A 262 -15.20 -15.98 -7.95
N ILE A 263 -13.90 -16.21 -8.15
CA ILE A 263 -13.21 -15.89 -9.40
C ILE A 263 -13.86 -16.58 -10.60
N ALA A 264 -14.13 -17.88 -10.51
CA ALA A 264 -14.78 -18.62 -11.60
C ALA A 264 -16.15 -18.02 -11.95
N LYS A 265 -16.96 -17.72 -10.92
CA LYS A 265 -18.24 -17.06 -11.10
C LYS A 265 -18.13 -15.67 -11.73
N ILE A 266 -17.12 -14.88 -11.35
CA ILE A 266 -16.86 -13.56 -11.95
C ILE A 266 -16.51 -13.72 -13.43
N ALA A 267 -15.66 -14.68 -13.78
CA ALA A 267 -15.29 -14.94 -15.18
C ALA A 267 -16.51 -15.32 -16.04
N ASP A 268 -17.41 -16.16 -15.50
CA ASP A 268 -18.65 -16.53 -16.20
C ASP A 268 -19.58 -15.32 -16.40
N LEU A 269 -19.70 -14.46 -15.38
CA LEU A 269 -20.49 -13.23 -15.46
C LEU A 269 -19.89 -12.23 -16.45
N GLU A 270 -18.56 -12.08 -16.49
CA GLU A 270 -17.88 -11.26 -17.48
C GLU A 270 -18.15 -11.77 -18.90
N ALA A 271 -18.06 -13.08 -19.13
CA ALA A 271 -18.35 -13.67 -20.44
C ALA A 271 -19.80 -13.42 -20.89
N GLN A 272 -20.76 -13.53 -19.97
CA GLN A 272 -22.17 -13.23 -20.24
C GLN A 272 -22.41 -11.74 -20.53
N LEU A 273 -21.77 -10.86 -19.76
CA LEU A 273 -21.88 -9.42 -19.94
C LEU A 273 -21.31 -8.98 -21.29
N LEU A 274 -20.13 -9.49 -21.66
CA LEU A 274 -19.49 -9.20 -22.94
C LEU A 274 -20.30 -9.71 -24.15
N ALA A 275 -21.08 -10.77 -23.97
CA ALA A 275 -21.97 -11.30 -25.00
C ALA A 275 -23.36 -10.64 -25.02
N SER A 276 -23.66 -9.74 -24.07
CA SER A 276 -24.99 -9.16 -23.91
C SER A 276 -25.33 -8.15 -25.01
N PRO A 277 -26.49 -8.26 -25.68
CA PRO A 277 -26.96 -7.26 -26.65
C PRO A 277 -27.08 -5.85 -26.06
N ALA A 278 -27.43 -5.74 -24.78
CA ALA A 278 -27.53 -4.45 -24.09
C ALA A 278 -26.15 -3.79 -23.94
N GLU A 279 -25.11 -4.57 -23.65
CA GLU A 279 -23.74 -4.07 -23.55
C GLU A 279 -23.26 -3.54 -24.91
N TYR A 280 -23.56 -4.25 -26.00
CA TYR A 280 -23.26 -3.78 -27.36
C TYR A 280 -23.95 -2.45 -27.70
N GLN A 281 -25.20 -2.26 -27.27
CA GLN A 281 -25.91 -0.99 -27.47
C GLN A 281 -25.25 0.17 -26.72
N VAL A 282 -24.82 -0.08 -25.47
CA VAL A 282 -24.11 0.90 -24.66
C VAL A 282 -22.77 1.27 -25.31
N ILE A 283 -21.98 0.27 -25.71
CA ILE A 283 -20.70 0.48 -26.40
C ILE A 283 -20.92 1.30 -27.69
N ALA A 284 -21.93 0.95 -28.50
CA ALA A 284 -22.25 1.68 -29.72
C ALA A 284 -22.59 3.15 -29.46
N ALA A 285 -23.39 3.44 -28.42
CA ALA A 285 -23.75 4.81 -28.03
C ALA A 285 -22.52 5.62 -27.56
N TYR A 286 -21.61 5.01 -26.80
CA TYR A 286 -20.36 5.67 -26.40
C TYR A 286 -19.43 5.92 -27.60
N LEU A 287 -19.32 4.98 -28.55
CA LEU A 287 -18.55 5.17 -29.78
C LEU A 287 -19.14 6.26 -30.67
N GLU A 288 -20.46 6.41 -30.70
CA GLU A 288 -21.12 7.51 -31.40
C GLU A 288 -20.77 8.87 -30.76
N ARG A 289 -20.86 8.98 -29.43
CA ARG A 289 -20.42 10.20 -28.71
C ARG A 289 -18.95 10.53 -28.93
N ALA A 290 -18.08 9.53 -28.91
CA ALA A 290 -16.64 9.72 -29.16
C ALA A 290 -16.40 10.31 -30.56
N ARG A 291 -17.09 9.79 -31.57
CA ARG A 291 -17.02 10.30 -32.95
C ARG A 291 -17.56 11.73 -33.08
N ASP A 292 -18.65 12.08 -32.39
CA ASP A 292 -19.16 13.46 -32.34
C ASP A 292 -18.12 14.42 -31.72
N TYR A 293 -17.48 14.04 -30.62
CA TYR A 293 -16.42 14.85 -30.02
C TYR A 293 -15.19 14.99 -30.93
N GLU A 294 -14.78 13.92 -31.60
CA GLU A 294 -13.68 13.95 -32.57
C GLU A 294 -13.98 14.89 -33.74
N ALA A 295 -15.19 14.83 -34.30
CA ALA A 295 -15.63 15.73 -35.36
C ALA A 295 -15.66 17.20 -34.91
N ARG A 296 -16.01 17.48 -33.64
CA ARG A 296 -15.96 18.83 -33.07
C ARG A 296 -14.53 19.35 -32.91
N LEU A 297 -13.59 18.48 -32.52
CA LEU A 297 -12.18 18.84 -32.39
C LEU A 297 -11.52 19.17 -33.73
N GLN A 298 -11.99 18.56 -34.83
CA GLN A 298 -11.50 18.85 -36.18
C GLN A 298 -12.05 20.16 -36.77
N ASN A 299 -13.11 20.73 -36.19
CA ASN A 299 -13.74 21.99 -36.60
C ASN A 299 -13.29 23.20 -35.75
N VAL A 300 -12.17 23.07 -35.04
CA VAL A 300 -11.47 24.14 -34.30
C VAL A 300 -10.16 24.46 -35.00
#